data_AF-A0A9P4Q972-F1
#
_entry.id   AF-A0A9P4Q972-F1
#
_cell.length_a   1.000
_cell.length_b   1.000
_cell.length_c   1.000
_cell.angle_alpha   90.00
_cell.angle_beta   90.00
_cell.angle_gamma   90.00
#
_symmetry.space_group_name_H-M   'P 1'
#
loop_
_entity.id
_entity.type
_entity.pdbx_description
1 polymer ?
#
loop_
_entity_poly.entity_id
_entity_poly.type
_entity_poly.pdbx_seq_one_letter_code
_entity_poly.pdbx_strand_id
1 'polypeptide(L)'
;MFGLIISGRPVDAQPQAITETQYAFRIPPTPTFNHIVIFILPGTQLPSGTAATVYVQIPPAQDFKLLGAIGPGKESAIFKVSGLKSGSLADGTGDADMMSDDIATNADSSAPGDIAVGISIEPAELVDQQLATLKQSLGTTASPHGPSTTMVRVNSTSGGRVTTKVLAQRIIGNAFNFLASFGSDTVPLKAFQDWWTKFEKKVELDPSFLEREQQS
;
A
#
# COMPACT_ATOMS: atom_id res chain seq x y z
N MET A 1 -13.87 -3.65 -21.18
CA MET A 1 -12.54 -3.02 -21.33
C MET A 1 -11.63 -3.34 -20.15
N PHE A 2 -12.11 -3.24 -18.91
CA PHE A 2 -11.34 -3.59 -17.71
C PHE A 2 -11.84 -4.88 -17.06
N GLY A 3 -10.94 -5.55 -16.35
CA GLY A 3 -11.26 -6.65 -15.44
C GLY A 3 -10.68 -6.39 -14.05
N LEU A 4 -11.32 -6.99 -13.06
CA LEU A 4 -11.00 -6.91 -11.64
C LEU A 4 -10.81 -8.33 -11.10
N ILE A 5 -9.71 -8.56 -10.39
CA ILE A 5 -9.47 -9.77 -9.61
C ILE A 5 -9.33 -9.37 -8.15
N ILE A 6 -10.06 -10.07 -7.29
CA ILE A 6 -9.91 -9.97 -5.84
C ILE A 6 -9.24 -11.25 -5.35
N SER A 7 -8.29 -11.14 -4.43
CA SER A 7 -7.64 -12.31 -3.83
C SER A 7 -8.69 -13.28 -3.25
N GLY A 8 -8.76 -14.49 -3.78
CA GLY A 8 -9.69 -15.54 -3.32
C GLY A 8 -11.09 -15.50 -3.94
N ARG A 9 -11.34 -14.69 -4.98
CA ARG A 9 -12.61 -14.66 -5.72
C ARG A 9 -12.40 -14.86 -7.22
N PRO A 10 -13.46 -15.28 -7.96
CA PRO A 10 -13.43 -15.31 -9.41
C PRO A 10 -13.12 -13.94 -10.00
N VAL A 11 -12.59 -13.94 -11.23
CA VAL A 11 -12.38 -12.71 -12.00
C VAL A 11 -13.72 -12.10 -12.38
N ASP A 12 -13.86 -10.80 -12.14
CA ASP A 12 -14.97 -10.00 -12.63
C ASP A 12 -14.50 -9.20 -13.85
N ALA A 13 -15.08 -9.48 -15.01
CA ALA A 13 -14.76 -8.82 -16.27
C ALA A 13 -15.92 -7.97 -16.80
N GLN A 14 -16.92 -7.67 -15.96
CA GLN A 14 -18.14 -6.95 -16.35
C GLN A 14 -18.29 -5.64 -15.56
N PRO A 15 -17.42 -4.65 -15.80
CA PRO A 15 -17.58 -3.35 -15.16
C PRO A 15 -18.92 -2.70 -15.57
N GLN A 16 -19.54 -2.02 -14.62
CA GLN A 16 -20.65 -1.13 -14.90
C GLN A 16 -20.11 0.14 -15.58
N ALA A 17 -20.45 0.36 -16.85
CA ALA A 17 -20.13 1.61 -17.55
C ALA A 17 -21.06 2.72 -17.03
N ILE A 18 -20.49 3.73 -16.37
CA ILE A 18 -21.24 4.91 -15.92
C ILE A 18 -21.29 5.93 -17.06
N THR A 19 -20.14 6.15 -17.70
CA THR A 19 -20.00 6.97 -18.90
C THR A 19 -19.12 6.26 -19.92
N GLU A 20 -18.89 6.86 -21.08
CA GLU A 20 -18.01 6.31 -22.12
C GLU A 20 -16.55 6.18 -21.64
N THR A 21 -16.13 7.02 -20.70
CA THR A 21 -14.77 7.05 -20.14
C THR A 21 -14.69 6.59 -18.69
N GLN A 22 -15.82 6.29 -18.03
CA GLN A 22 -15.85 5.91 -16.62
C GLN A 22 -16.55 4.57 -16.40
N TYR A 23 -15.89 3.72 -15.65
CA TYR A 23 -16.33 2.37 -15.31
C TYR A 23 -16.31 2.19 -13.79
N ALA A 24 -17.20 1.37 -13.26
CA ALA A 24 -17.23 1.04 -11.84
C ALA A 24 -17.44 -0.46 -11.63
N PHE A 25 -16.77 -0.99 -10.61
CA PHE A 25 -17.02 -2.32 -10.06
C PHE A 25 -17.61 -2.18 -8.67
N ARG A 26 -18.61 -3.00 -8.36
CA ARG A 26 -19.19 -3.10 -7.02
C ARG A 26 -18.70 -4.39 -6.38
N ILE A 27 -18.02 -4.26 -5.26
CA ILE A 27 -17.40 -5.38 -4.58
C ILE A 27 -18.05 -5.55 -3.21
N PRO A 28 -18.69 -6.70 -2.94
CA PRO A 28 -19.16 -7.00 -1.60
C PRO A 28 -17.96 -7.10 -0.64
N PRO A 29 -17.97 -6.40 0.51
CA PRO A 29 -16.86 -6.39 1.46
C PRO A 29 -16.62 -7.74 2.14
N THR A 30 -17.58 -8.67 2.08
CA THR A 30 -17.50 -10.03 2.63
C THR A 30 -17.36 -11.08 1.52
N PRO A 31 -16.41 -12.03 1.61
CA PRO A 31 -15.31 -12.14 2.57
C PRO A 31 -14.27 -11.01 2.45
N THR A 32 -13.58 -10.69 3.54
CA THR A 32 -12.59 -9.62 3.58
C THR A 32 -11.41 -9.92 2.65
N PHE A 33 -10.88 -8.88 2.02
CA PHE A 33 -9.76 -8.97 1.10
C PHE A 33 -8.78 -7.80 1.31
N ASN A 34 -7.54 -7.99 0.88
CA ASN A 34 -6.50 -6.97 1.04
C ASN A 34 -5.95 -6.47 -0.30
N HIS A 35 -6.13 -7.24 -1.37
CA HIS A 35 -5.56 -6.96 -2.67
C HIS A 35 -6.62 -7.01 -3.75
N ILE A 36 -6.65 -5.95 -4.55
CA ILE A 36 -7.38 -5.91 -5.81
C ILE A 36 -6.38 -5.78 -6.94
N VAL A 37 -6.65 -6.47 -8.05
CA VAL A 37 -5.87 -6.37 -9.28
C VAL A 37 -6.81 -5.87 -10.34
N ILE A 38 -6.43 -4.80 -11.02
CA ILE A 38 -7.17 -4.27 -12.15
C ILE A 38 -6.29 -4.42 -13.37
N PHE A 39 -6.88 -4.88 -14.46
CA PHE A 39 -6.18 -5.13 -15.70
C PHE A 39 -7.07 -4.77 -16.89
N ILE A 40 -6.43 -4.51 -18.03
CA ILE A 40 -7.11 -4.28 -19.30
C ILE A 40 -7.35 -5.63 -19.96
N LEU A 41 -8.57 -5.85 -20.47
CA LEU A 41 -8.91 -7.10 -21.16
C LEU A 41 -8.15 -7.19 -22.51
N PRO A 42 -7.64 -8.38 -22.87
CA PRO A 42 -6.94 -8.57 -24.13
C PRO A 42 -7.89 -8.27 -25.30
N GLY A 43 -7.41 -7.48 -26.27
CA GLY A 43 -8.19 -7.07 -27.44
C GLY A 43 -8.89 -5.71 -27.31
N THR A 44 -8.82 -5.06 -26.15
CA THR A 44 -9.24 -3.65 -25.99
C THR A 44 -8.05 -2.80 -25.59
N GLN A 45 -7.84 -1.67 -26.27
CA GLN A 45 -6.78 -0.72 -25.93
C GLN A 45 -7.36 0.62 -25.49
N LEU A 46 -6.63 1.30 -24.62
CA LEU A 46 -6.92 2.69 -24.28
C LEU A 46 -6.71 3.58 -25.52
N PRO A 47 -7.49 4.68 -25.64
CA PRO A 47 -7.20 5.71 -26.63
C PRO A 47 -5.75 6.19 -26.53
N SER A 48 -5.17 6.58 -27.66
CA SER A 48 -3.78 7.06 -27.71
C SER A 48 -3.62 8.34 -26.89
N GLY A 49 -2.58 8.39 -26.05
CA GLY A 49 -2.32 9.54 -25.16
C GLY A 49 -3.12 9.52 -23.85
N THR A 50 -3.81 8.42 -23.55
CA THR A 50 -4.72 8.33 -22.41
C THR A 50 -4.32 7.20 -21.45
N ALA A 51 -4.60 7.39 -20.17
CA ALA A 51 -4.40 6.39 -19.12
C ALA A 51 -5.68 6.27 -18.27
N ALA A 52 -5.84 5.14 -17.58
CA ALA A 52 -6.97 4.93 -16.69
C ALA A 52 -6.54 5.07 -15.24
N THR A 53 -7.11 6.03 -14.52
CA THR A 53 -6.98 6.21 -13.08
C THR A 53 -7.95 5.31 -12.35
N VAL A 54 -7.50 4.76 -11.22
CA VAL A 54 -8.24 3.83 -10.38
C VAL A 54 -8.51 4.50 -9.05
N TYR A 55 -9.78 4.57 -8.68
CA TYR A 55 -10.27 5.07 -7.41
C TYR A 55 -10.98 3.97 -6.64
N VAL A 56 -10.93 4.03 -5.32
CA VAL A 56 -11.71 3.17 -4.43
C VAL A 56 -12.50 4.00 -3.45
N GLN A 57 -13.74 3.60 -3.24
CA GLN A 57 -14.62 4.11 -2.21
C GLN A 57 -14.94 2.95 -1.26
N ILE A 58 -14.58 3.14 0.01
CA ILE A 58 -14.78 2.15 1.07
C ILE A 58 -15.79 2.72 2.07
N PRO A 59 -17.01 2.18 2.16
CA PRO A 59 -17.96 2.58 3.18
C PRO A 59 -17.36 2.35 4.59
N PRO A 60 -17.55 3.29 5.55
CA PRO A 60 -18.49 4.41 5.56
C PRO A 60 -18.01 5.70 4.86
N ALA A 61 -16.79 5.75 4.34
CA ALA A 61 -16.28 6.93 3.65
C ALA A 61 -16.98 7.12 2.29
N GLN A 62 -17.49 8.32 2.04
CA GLN A 62 -18.04 8.68 0.73
C GLN A 62 -16.97 9.13 -0.26
N ASP A 63 -15.76 9.46 0.22
CA ASP A 63 -14.69 9.97 -0.61
C ASP A 63 -14.01 8.87 -1.43
N PHE A 64 -13.80 9.15 -2.72
CA PHE A 64 -13.01 8.31 -3.60
C PHE A 64 -11.52 8.55 -3.39
N LYS A 65 -10.80 7.52 -2.96
CA LYS A 65 -9.35 7.55 -2.83
C LYS A 65 -8.69 7.05 -4.11
N LEU A 66 -7.83 7.89 -4.71
CA LEU A 66 -6.97 7.47 -5.82
C LEU A 66 -5.98 6.40 -5.34
N LEU A 67 -6.03 5.23 -5.97
CA LEU A 67 -5.10 4.12 -5.72
C LEU A 67 -3.92 4.14 -6.69
N GLY A 68 -4.16 4.54 -7.93
CA GLY A 68 -3.13 4.73 -8.94
C GLY A 68 -3.70 4.72 -10.35
N ALA A 69 -2.90 4.25 -11.32
CA ALA A 69 -3.28 4.23 -12.72
C ALA A 69 -2.72 3.03 -13.48
N ILE A 70 -3.39 2.69 -14.59
CA ILE A 70 -3.03 1.70 -15.61
C ILE A 70 -3.05 2.39 -16.98
N GLY A 71 -2.20 1.95 -17.91
CA GLY A 71 -2.01 2.68 -19.17
C GLY A 71 -1.18 1.89 -20.18
N PRO A 72 -0.88 2.49 -21.35
CA PRO A 72 -0.03 1.86 -22.34
C PRO A 72 1.35 1.53 -21.74
N GLY A 73 1.75 0.25 -21.83
CA GLY A 73 2.97 -0.29 -21.21
C GLY A 73 2.80 -0.83 -19.79
N LYS A 74 1.70 -0.50 -19.11
CA LYS A 74 1.32 -1.08 -17.81
C LYS A 74 -0.17 -1.41 -17.81
N GLU A 75 -0.48 -2.55 -18.42
CA GLU A 75 -1.86 -3.02 -18.64
C GLU A 75 -2.51 -3.60 -17.38
N SER A 76 -1.75 -3.78 -16.29
CA SER A 76 -2.28 -4.25 -15.01
C SER A 76 -1.60 -3.58 -13.81
N ALA A 77 -2.33 -3.47 -12.71
CA ALA A 77 -1.82 -2.97 -11.44
C ALA A 77 -2.50 -3.69 -10.27
N ILE A 78 -1.71 -3.95 -9.23
CA ILE A 78 -2.17 -4.51 -7.96
C ILE A 78 -2.22 -3.38 -6.94
N PHE A 79 -3.35 -3.24 -6.27
CA PHE A 79 -3.56 -2.24 -5.23
C PHE A 79 -3.91 -2.91 -3.91
N LYS A 80 -3.25 -2.46 -2.85
CA LYS A 80 -3.60 -2.87 -1.49
C LYS A 80 -4.75 -2.01 -0.98
N VAL A 81 -5.88 -2.64 -0.71
CA VAL A 81 -7.01 -2.02 -0.01
C VAL A 81 -6.85 -2.29 1.48
N SER A 82 -6.83 -1.23 2.28
CA SER A 82 -6.71 -1.31 3.74
C SER A 82 -7.77 -0.41 4.34
N GLY A 83 -8.49 -0.91 5.34
CA GLY A 83 -9.67 -0.23 5.89
C GLY A 83 -10.97 -1.04 5.78
N LEU A 84 -10.95 -2.22 5.15
CA LEU A 84 -12.09 -3.16 5.07
C LEU A 84 -12.33 -3.92 6.38
N LYS A 85 -12.10 -3.28 7.52
CA LYS A 85 -12.54 -3.84 8.80
C LYS A 85 -14.05 -3.72 8.81
N SER A 86 -14.73 -4.80 8.42
CA SER A 86 -16.13 -5.02 8.74
C SER A 86 -16.26 -4.66 10.22
N GLY A 87 -17.14 -3.72 10.54
CA GLY A 87 -17.46 -3.36 11.91
C GLY A 87 -18.03 -4.59 12.60
N SER A 88 -17.17 -5.47 13.11
CA SER A 88 -17.52 -6.46 14.09
C SER A 88 -17.53 -5.71 15.42
N LEU A 89 -18.73 -5.34 15.85
CA LEU A 89 -19.03 -5.24 17.27
C LEU A 89 -18.63 -6.57 17.92
N ALA A 90 -17.83 -6.52 18.98
CA ALA A 90 -17.47 -7.57 19.97
C ALA A 90 -15.99 -7.35 20.36
N ASP A 91 -15.56 -7.24 21.62
CA ASP A 91 -16.17 -7.56 22.91
C ASP A 91 -15.14 -7.17 24.00
N GLY A 92 -15.59 -6.78 25.20
CA GLY A 92 -14.71 -6.70 26.38
C GLY A 92 -14.98 -5.62 27.43
N THR A 93 -15.91 -5.93 28.35
CA THR A 93 -15.96 -5.55 29.78
C THR A 93 -16.34 -4.13 30.21
N GLY A 94 -17.56 -4.02 30.74
CA GLY A 94 -18.00 -2.92 31.61
C GLY A 94 -19.49 -2.97 31.88
N ASP A 95 -19.90 -3.76 32.88
CA ASP A 95 -21.18 -3.70 33.58
C ASP A 95 -21.83 -2.30 33.58
N ALA A 96 -23.06 -2.21 33.09
CA ALA A 96 -24.07 -1.29 33.62
C ALA A 96 -25.44 -1.58 32.97
N ASP A 97 -26.34 -2.13 33.79
CA ASP A 97 -27.79 -2.01 33.66
C ASP A 97 -28.24 -0.68 33.06
N MET A 98 -29.07 -0.69 32.00
CA MET A 98 -30.21 0.23 31.82
C MET A 98 -31.23 -0.40 30.85
N MET A 99 -32.37 -0.81 31.39
CA MET A 99 -33.60 -1.08 30.64
C MET A 99 -34.10 0.26 30.04
N SER A 100 -34.32 0.32 28.73
CA SER A 100 -35.15 1.37 28.12
C SER A 100 -35.90 0.80 26.93
N ASP A 101 -37.21 0.88 27.08
CA ASP A 101 -38.28 0.39 26.22
C ASP A 101 -38.56 1.37 25.07
N ASP A 102 -39.04 0.82 23.95
CA ASP A 102 -39.70 1.46 22.79
C ASP A 102 -39.14 2.79 22.21
N ILE A 103 -38.39 2.66 21.11
CA ILE A 103 -38.67 3.46 19.90
C ILE A 103 -38.28 2.66 18.65
N ALA A 104 -39.26 2.39 17.80
CA ALA A 104 -39.04 1.87 16.46
C ALA A 104 -38.24 2.89 15.64
N THR A 105 -36.92 2.73 15.64
CA THR A 105 -36.07 3.25 14.58
C THR A 105 -35.66 2.04 13.74
N ASN A 106 -36.12 2.03 12.49
CA ASN A 106 -35.45 1.31 11.42
C ASN A 106 -34.04 1.93 11.30
N ALA A 107 -33.15 1.56 12.21
CA ALA A 107 -31.73 1.65 12.00
C ALA A 107 -31.43 0.60 10.95
N ASP A 108 -31.45 1.07 9.70
CA ASP A 108 -30.80 0.42 8.58
C ASP A 108 -29.52 -0.21 9.12
N SER A 109 -29.56 -1.55 9.18
CA SER A 109 -28.40 -2.39 9.28
C SER A 109 -27.32 -1.72 8.47
N SER A 110 -26.25 -1.27 9.12
CA SER A 110 -25.00 -0.95 8.43
C SER A 110 -24.47 -2.26 7.87
N ALA A 111 -25.15 -2.77 6.84
CA ALA A 111 -24.58 -3.65 5.87
C ALA A 111 -23.28 -2.97 5.48
N PRO A 112 -22.14 -3.66 5.59
CA PRO A 112 -20.91 -3.10 5.10
C PRO A 112 -21.17 -2.78 3.63
N GLY A 113 -21.30 -1.49 3.32
CA GLY A 113 -21.76 -1.06 2.01
C GLY A 113 -20.82 -1.63 0.96
N ASP A 114 -21.37 -1.94 -0.22
CA ASP A 114 -20.54 -2.43 -1.31
C ASP A 114 -19.40 -1.44 -1.60
N ILE A 115 -18.18 -1.95 -1.66
CA ILE A 115 -16.99 -1.17 -2.00
C ILE A 115 -17.09 -0.86 -3.49
N ALA A 116 -17.06 0.42 -3.85
CA ALA A 116 -17.06 0.83 -5.25
C ALA A 116 -15.62 1.08 -5.71
N VAL A 117 -15.20 0.42 -6.78
CA VAL A 117 -13.93 0.68 -7.46
C VAL A 117 -14.24 1.40 -8.75
N GLY A 118 -13.89 2.68 -8.84
CA GLY A 118 -14.06 3.51 -10.02
C GLY A 118 -12.82 3.51 -10.89
N ILE A 119 -13.01 3.53 -12.20
CA ILE A 119 -11.95 3.61 -13.21
C ILE A 119 -12.33 4.74 -14.15
N SER A 120 -11.48 5.75 -14.26
CA SER A 120 -11.68 6.91 -15.14
C SER A 120 -10.59 6.96 -16.19
N ILE A 121 -10.95 7.13 -17.46
CA ILE A 121 -10.03 7.26 -18.58
C ILE A 121 -9.72 8.75 -18.77
N GLU A 122 -8.48 9.15 -18.51
CA GLU A 122 -8.02 10.54 -18.51
C GLU A 122 -6.71 10.71 -19.31
N PRO A 123 -6.42 11.90 -19.88
CA PRO A 123 -5.16 12.17 -20.57
C PRO A 123 -3.95 11.82 -19.70
N ALA A 124 -2.96 11.12 -20.28
CA ALA A 124 -1.82 10.60 -19.54
C ALA A 124 -1.05 11.68 -18.76
N GLU A 125 -1.00 12.90 -19.30
CA GLU A 125 -0.38 14.06 -18.65
C GLU A 125 -1.03 14.45 -17.32
N LEU A 126 -2.37 14.35 -17.23
CA LEU A 126 -3.12 14.63 -16.00
C LEU A 126 -2.96 13.48 -15.00
N VAL A 127 -2.97 12.24 -15.50
CA VAL A 127 -2.77 11.06 -14.67
C VAL A 127 -1.40 11.08 -14.01
N ASP A 128 -0.33 11.44 -14.73
CA ASP A 128 1.01 11.55 -14.18
C ASP A 128 1.10 12.62 -13.08
N GLN A 129 0.42 13.76 -13.24
CA GLN A 129 0.34 14.80 -12.21
C GLN A 129 -0.40 14.33 -10.95
N GLN A 130 -1.53 13.62 -11.11
CA GLN A 130 -2.26 13.03 -9.99
C GLN A 130 -1.42 11.97 -9.27
N LEU A 131 -0.70 11.14 -10.03
CA LEU A 131 0.17 10.11 -9.48
C LEU A 131 1.39 10.71 -8.76
N ALA A 132 1.94 11.81 -9.27
CA ALA A 132 3.02 12.55 -8.61
C ALA A 132 2.55 13.11 -7.26
N THR A 133 1.36 13.70 -7.21
CA THR A 133 0.74 14.21 -5.98
C THR A 133 0.46 13.08 -4.99
N LEU A 134 -0.04 11.92 -5.45
CA LEU A 134 -0.27 10.74 -4.60
C LEU A 134 1.03 10.18 -4.02
N LYS A 135 2.11 10.15 -4.82
CA LYS A 135 3.44 9.75 -4.33
C LYS A 135 4.02 10.74 -3.33
N GLN A 136 3.75 12.03 -3.50
CA GLN A 136 4.12 13.07 -2.54
C GLN A 136 3.35 12.94 -1.22
N SER A 137 2.06 12.64 -1.27
CA SER A 137 1.23 12.43 -0.07
C SER A 137 1.54 11.12 0.66
N LEU A 138 2.00 10.08 -0.05
CA LEU A 138 2.61 8.87 0.56
C LEU A 138 4.06 9.09 1.02
N GLY A 139 4.68 10.22 0.66
CA GLY A 139 6.08 10.58 0.93
C GLY A 139 6.28 11.57 2.07
N THR A 140 5.23 12.01 2.78
CA THR A 140 5.33 12.97 3.88
C THR A 140 5.82 12.33 5.19
N THR A 141 7.09 11.92 5.19
CA THR A 141 8.01 12.04 6.33
C THR A 141 9.42 12.31 5.83
N ALA A 142 9.64 13.45 5.17
CA ALA A 142 10.93 14.16 5.17
C ALA A 142 10.74 15.60 4.67
N SER A 143 11.39 16.51 5.39
CA SER A 143 11.30 17.97 5.37
C SER A 143 11.58 18.69 4.03
N PRO A 144 11.25 20.00 3.93
CA PRO A 144 11.25 20.75 2.69
C PRO A 144 12.56 21.53 2.48
N HIS A 145 13.39 21.20 1.49
CA HIS A 145 14.40 22.12 0.93
C HIS A 145 14.77 21.74 -0.52
N GLY A 146 14.50 22.66 -1.46
CA GLY A 146 15.28 22.82 -2.69
C GLY A 146 14.71 22.19 -3.98
N PRO A 147 14.53 22.97 -5.07
CA PRO A 147 14.22 22.44 -6.39
C PRO A 147 15.52 22.03 -7.10
N SER A 148 15.68 20.76 -7.44
CA SER A 148 16.78 20.35 -8.32
C SER A 148 16.37 19.20 -9.22
N THR A 149 16.27 19.57 -10.49
CA THR A 149 16.27 18.73 -11.68
C THR A 149 17.28 17.58 -11.56
N THR A 150 16.83 16.37 -11.25
CA THR A 150 17.66 15.18 -11.41
C THR A 150 16.81 14.08 -12.01
N MET A 151 16.91 13.94 -13.32
CA MET A 151 16.47 12.73 -14.01
C MET A 151 17.32 11.56 -13.52
N VAL A 152 16.71 10.54 -12.92
CA VAL A 152 17.30 9.21 -12.84
C VAL A 152 16.30 8.19 -13.34
N ARG A 153 16.58 7.70 -14.54
CA ARG A 153 15.91 6.59 -15.18
C ARG A 153 16.52 5.28 -14.64
N VAL A 154 15.64 4.41 -14.14
CA VAL A 154 15.72 2.93 -14.12
C VAL A 154 16.72 2.30 -13.13
N ASN A 155 16.17 1.63 -12.11
CA ASN A 155 16.13 0.17 -12.16
C ASN A 155 14.88 -0.38 -11.47
N SER A 156 14.03 -1.03 -12.27
CA SER A 156 12.90 -1.82 -11.82
C SER A 156 13.42 -3.14 -11.28
N THR A 157 13.66 -3.23 -9.98
CA THR A 157 13.63 -4.52 -9.27
C THR A 157 12.68 -4.37 -8.11
N SER A 158 11.55 -5.05 -8.25
CA SER A 158 10.62 -5.46 -7.21
C SER A 158 11.37 -6.22 -6.10
N GLY A 159 12.08 -5.49 -5.25
CA GLY A 159 12.53 -5.92 -3.93
C GLY A 159 11.83 -5.01 -2.93
N GLY A 160 11.08 -5.59 -2.00
CA GLY A 160 10.31 -4.83 -1.01
C GLY A 160 11.18 -3.76 -0.39
N ARG A 161 10.69 -2.51 -0.36
CA ARG A 161 11.33 -1.43 0.37
C ARG A 161 11.47 -1.88 1.82
N VAL A 162 12.61 -2.46 2.17
CA VAL A 162 12.98 -2.69 3.56
C VAL A 162 12.95 -1.30 4.15
N THR A 163 11.99 -1.05 5.03
CA THR A 163 11.80 0.28 5.60
C THR A 163 13.11 0.67 6.30
N THR A 164 13.50 1.95 6.26
CA THR A 164 14.70 2.44 6.96
C THR A 164 14.74 2.00 8.42
N LYS A 165 13.56 1.81 9.03
CA LYS A 165 13.38 1.23 10.36
C LYS A 165 13.83 -0.23 10.47
N VAL A 166 13.47 -1.09 9.51
CA VAL A 166 13.90 -2.50 9.50
C VAL A 166 15.40 -2.61 9.24
N LEU A 167 15.96 -1.75 8.39
CA LEU A 167 17.42 -1.64 8.21
C LEU A 167 18.09 -1.24 9.53
N ALA A 168 17.64 -0.18 10.20
CA ALA A 168 18.19 0.27 11.47
C ALA A 168 18.09 -0.81 12.56
N GLN A 169 16.95 -1.49 12.68
CA GLN A 169 16.76 -2.59 13.61
C GLN A 169 17.72 -3.76 13.34
N ARG A 170 18.00 -4.07 12.08
CA ARG A 170 18.96 -5.11 11.68
C ARG A 170 20.41 -4.72 11.96
N ILE A 171 20.77 -3.45 11.72
CA ILE A 171 22.10 -2.90 12.05
C ILE A 171 22.33 -3.03 13.56
N ILE A 172 21.36 -2.60 14.36
CA ILE A 172 21.44 -2.67 15.83
C ILE A 172 21.47 -4.12 16.31
N GLY A 173 20.70 -5.03 15.70
CA GLY A 173 20.72 -6.46 16.04
C GLY A 173 22.08 -7.11 15.80
N ASN A 174 22.74 -6.82 14.67
CA ASN A 174 24.09 -7.31 14.40
C ASN A 174 25.12 -6.74 15.39
N ALA A 175 25.03 -5.44 15.67
CA ALA A 175 25.89 -4.78 16.65
C ALA A 175 25.74 -5.41 18.03
N PHE A 176 24.50 -5.64 18.46
CA PHE A 176 24.20 -6.25 19.76
C PHE A 176 24.76 -7.68 19.84
N ASN A 177 24.57 -8.53 18.83
CA ASN A 177 25.14 -9.88 18.84
C ASN A 177 26.67 -9.89 18.94
N PHE A 178 27.35 -8.96 18.25
CA PHE A 178 28.79 -8.83 18.35
C PHE A 178 29.22 -8.35 19.75
N LEU A 179 28.56 -7.33 20.28
CA LEU A 179 28.88 -6.77 21.59
C LEU A 179 28.52 -7.73 22.74
N ALA A 180 27.43 -8.48 22.61
CA ALA A 180 27.00 -9.49 23.58
C ALA A 180 27.96 -10.68 23.65
N SER A 181 28.72 -10.97 22.58
CA SER A 181 29.75 -12.01 22.59
C SER A 181 30.88 -11.74 23.61
N PHE A 182 31.04 -10.49 24.07
CA PHE A 182 32.01 -10.13 25.11
C PHE A 182 31.50 -10.39 26.54
N GLY A 183 30.22 -10.72 26.72
CA GLY A 183 29.67 -11.24 27.98
C GLY A 183 29.68 -10.28 29.19
N SER A 184 29.94 -8.99 28.99
CA SER A 184 30.03 -7.99 30.06
C SER A 184 29.00 -6.87 29.89
N ASP A 185 28.39 -6.42 31.00
CA ASP A 185 27.43 -5.30 31.04
C ASP A 185 28.03 -3.95 30.58
N THR A 186 29.36 -3.85 30.52
CA THR A 186 30.07 -2.67 30.01
C THR A 186 30.63 -2.96 28.64
N VAL A 187 30.21 -2.20 27.63
CA VAL A 187 30.75 -2.26 26.26
C VAL A 187 32.01 -1.40 26.18
N PRO A 188 33.20 -1.98 25.92
CA PRO A 188 34.39 -1.17 25.66
C PRO A 188 34.20 -0.40 24.36
N LEU A 189 34.36 0.93 24.39
CA LEU A 189 34.24 1.81 23.20
C LEU A 189 35.12 1.34 22.04
N LYS A 190 36.26 0.72 22.35
CA LYS A 190 37.20 0.15 21.36
C LYS A 190 36.61 -1.04 20.60
N ALA A 191 35.83 -1.90 21.26
CA ALA A 191 35.18 -3.04 20.61
C ALA A 191 34.07 -2.60 19.65
N PHE A 192 33.33 -1.54 20.00
CA PHE A 192 32.36 -0.93 19.10
C PHE A 192 33.03 -0.28 17.89
N GLN A 193 34.14 0.43 18.10
CA GLN A 193 34.91 1.04 17.01
C GLN A 193 35.44 -0.02 16.03
N ASP A 194 36.00 -1.12 16.54
CA ASP A 194 36.50 -2.23 15.73
C ASP A 194 35.37 -2.94 14.95
N TRP A 195 34.18 -3.05 15.54
CA TRP A 195 32.99 -3.54 14.84
C TRP A 195 32.54 -2.59 13.74
N TRP A 196 32.47 -1.28 14.04
CA TRP A 196 32.04 -0.26 13.09
C TRP A 196 32.91 -0.24 11.84
N THR A 197 34.23 -0.31 12.00
CA THR A 197 35.18 -0.37 10.87
C THR A 197 34.96 -1.62 10.00
N LYS A 198 34.64 -2.77 10.61
CA LYS A 198 34.33 -4.00 9.86
C LYS A 198 32.98 -3.92 9.17
N PHE A 199 31.99 -3.29 9.81
CA PHE A 199 30.66 -3.08 9.26
C PHE A 199 30.70 -2.15 8.04
N GLU A 200 31.37 -1.00 8.16
CA GLU A 200 31.54 -0.02 7.08
C GLU A 200 32.19 -0.65 5.85
N LYS A 201 33.29 -1.40 6.04
CA LYS A 201 33.96 -2.13 4.94
C LYS A 201 33.05 -3.16 4.28
N LYS A 202 32.14 -3.82 5.03
CA LYS A 202 31.18 -4.78 4.47
C LYS A 202 30.03 -4.11 3.74
N VAL A 203 29.58 -2.95 4.19
CA VAL A 203 28.55 -2.15 3.49
C VAL A 203 29.10 -1.59 2.19
N GLU A 204 30.34 -1.12 2.18
CA GLU A 204 31.00 -0.60 0.97
C GLU A 204 31.22 -1.72 -0.08
N LEU A 205 31.57 -2.93 0.38
CA LEU A 205 31.77 -4.09 -0.51
C LEU A 205 30.47 -4.76 -0.96
N ASP A 206 29.42 -4.74 -0.12
CA ASP A 206 28.16 -5.44 -0.38
C ASP A 206 26.95 -4.71 0.28
N PRO A 207 26.34 -3.74 -0.42
CA PRO A 207 25.19 -3.01 0.11
C PRO A 207 23.95 -3.89 0.29
N SER A 208 23.85 -5.01 -0.43
CA SER A 208 22.74 -5.96 -0.33
C SER A 208 22.86 -6.92 0.85
N PHE A 209 23.96 -6.89 1.62
CA PHE A 209 24.11 -7.69 2.83
C PHE A 209 23.05 -7.35 3.91
N LEU A 210 22.57 -6.09 3.97
CA LEU A 210 21.52 -5.67 4.91
C LEU A 210 20.12 -6.17 4.51
N GLU A 211 19.93 -6.46 3.23
CA GLU A 211 18.68 -6.93 2.66
C GLU A 211 18.54 -8.45 2.84
N ARG A 212 19.66 -9.17 2.73
CA ARG A 212 19.74 -10.62 2.91
C ARG A 212 19.61 -10.98 4.39
N GLU A 213 18.53 -11.70 4.69
CA GLU A 213 18.26 -12.32 5.98
C GLU A 213 19.47 -13.16 6.41
N GLN A 214 20.18 -12.78 7.49
CA GLN A 214 20.99 -13.73 8.24
C GLN A 214 20.03 -14.66 8.96
N GLN A 215 19.63 -15.71 8.26
CA GLN A 215 18.92 -16.84 8.82
C GLN A 215 19.89 -17.57 9.74
N SER A 216 19.73 -17.37 11.04
CA SER A 216 20.31 -18.22 12.09
C SER A 216 19.43 -18.16 13.33
#